data_AF-A0A847YRR0-F1
#
_entry.id   AF-A0A847YRR0-F1
#
_cell.length_a   1.000
_cell.length_b   1.000
_cell.length_c   1.000
_cell.angle_alpha   90.00
_cell.angle_beta   90.00
_cell.angle_gamma   90.00
#
_symmetry.space_group_name_H-M   'P 1'
#
loop_
_entity.id
_entity.type
_entity.pdbx_description
1 polymer ?
#
loop_
_entity_poly.entity_id
_entity_poly.type
_entity_poly.pdbx_seq_one_letter_code
_entity_poly.pdbx_strand_id
1 'polypeptide(L)'
;VDEFRARKDLIMSLIRDIPTLHCPEPKGAFYLFPAYDHKMSSEDMAAYLLDKAHVAVTPGAAFGPSGEGHFRISYACSREDIKKGMIRIKEALEKL
;
A
#
# COMPACT_ATOMS: atom_id res chain seq x y z
N VAL A 1 -8.10 20.77 -3.02
CA VAL A 1 -7.99 20.19 -1.65
C VAL A 1 -8.97 19.03 -1.48
N ASP A 2 -10.21 19.16 -1.94
CA ASP A 2 -11.25 18.13 -1.77
C ASP A 2 -10.96 16.82 -2.50
N GLU A 3 -10.33 16.87 -3.67
CA GLU A 3 -10.03 15.65 -4.42
C GLU A 3 -8.98 14.77 -3.74
N PHE A 4 -7.96 15.38 -3.11
CA PHE A 4 -6.96 14.64 -2.36
C PHE A 4 -7.54 14.00 -1.10
N ARG A 5 -8.47 14.69 -0.41
CA ARG A 5 -9.22 14.11 0.69
C ARG A 5 -10.02 12.90 0.22
N ALA A 6 -10.76 13.02 -0.88
CA ALA A 6 -11.53 11.92 -1.42
C ALA A 6 -10.66 10.73 -1.89
N ARG A 7 -9.47 10.99 -2.46
CA ARG A 7 -8.52 9.91 -2.82
C ARG A 7 -7.96 9.24 -1.57
N LYS A 8 -7.59 10.02 -0.54
CA LYS A 8 -7.16 9.50 0.77
C LYS A 8 -8.23 8.60 1.38
N ASP A 9 -9.47 9.07 1.44
CA ASP A 9 -10.58 8.32 2.04
C ASP A 9 -10.85 7.02 1.27
N LEU A 10 -10.77 7.07 -0.07
CA LEU A 10 -10.88 5.90 -0.94
C LEU A 10 -9.77 4.87 -0.70
N ILE A 11 -8.49 5.28 -0.71
CA ILE A 11 -7.40 4.31 -0.50
C ILE A 11 -7.43 3.75 0.93
N MET A 12 -7.79 4.57 1.93
CA MET A 12 -7.91 4.12 3.31
C MET A 12 -9.06 3.12 3.49
N SER A 13 -10.19 3.29 2.79
CA SER A 13 -11.26 2.27 2.81
C SER A 13 -10.78 0.97 2.18
N LEU A 14 -10.12 1.04 1.03
CA LEU A 14 -9.62 -0.15 0.32
C LEU A 14 -8.55 -0.91 1.10
N ILE A 15 -7.66 -0.21 1.82
CA ILE A 15 -6.68 -0.86 2.70
C ILE A 15 -7.37 -1.57 3.87
N ARG A 16 -8.39 -0.95 4.47
CA ARG A 16 -9.16 -1.58 5.56
C ARG A 16 -9.88 -2.86 5.13
N ASP A 17 -10.16 -3.02 3.84
CA ASP A 17 -10.77 -4.22 3.26
C ASP A 17 -9.76 -5.37 3.01
N ILE A 18 -8.48 -5.17 3.37
CA ILE A 18 -7.39 -6.15 3.25
C ILE A 18 -6.91 -6.53 4.66
N PRO A 19 -7.31 -7.69 5.22
CA PRO A 19 -7.04 -8.06 6.60
C PRO A 19 -5.56 -8.15 6.98
N THR A 20 -4.70 -8.46 6.02
CA THR A 20 -3.25 -8.58 6.23
C THR A 20 -2.53 -7.24 6.21
N LEU A 21 -3.23 -6.11 6.00
CA LEU A 21 -2.66 -4.77 6.02
C LEU A 21 -3.18 -3.96 7.19
N HIS A 22 -2.29 -3.21 7.83
CA HIS A 22 -2.64 -2.24 8.87
C HIS A 22 -2.00 -0.89 8.55
N CYS A 23 -2.83 0.15 8.33
CA CYS A 23 -2.34 1.49 8.02
C CYS A 23 -2.99 2.53 8.94
N PRO A 24 -2.19 3.29 9.72
CA PRO A 24 -2.72 4.44 10.44
C PRO A 24 -3.19 5.51 9.46
N GLU A 25 -4.18 6.30 9.86
CA GLU A 25 -4.69 7.39 9.02
C GLU A 25 -3.64 8.52 8.90
N PRO A 26 -3.26 8.93 7.68
CA PRO A 26 -2.26 9.98 7.50
C PRO A 26 -2.85 11.35 7.81
N LYS A 27 -2.06 12.21 8.46
CA LYS A 27 -2.48 13.58 8.82
C LYS A 27 -2.30 14.62 7.71
N GLY A 28 -1.55 14.33 6.64
CA GLY A 28 -1.33 15.32 5.57
C GLY A 28 -0.34 14.98 4.46
N ALA A 29 0.01 13.71 4.24
CA ALA A 29 0.97 13.30 3.20
C ALA A 29 0.28 12.53 2.07
N PHE A 30 0.73 12.70 0.83
CA PHE A 30 0.28 11.95 -0.37
C PHE A 30 0.70 10.47 -0.38
N TYR A 31 1.21 9.99 0.75
CA TYR A 31 1.75 8.66 0.92
C TYR A 31 1.09 7.97 2.11
N LEU A 32 0.92 6.67 1.97
CA LEU A 32 0.56 5.77 3.05
C LEU A 32 1.72 4.83 3.35
N PHE A 33 1.77 4.36 4.58
CA PHE A 33 2.80 3.45 5.07
C PHE A 33 2.15 2.26 5.79
N PRO A 34 1.39 1.41 5.06
CA PRO A 34 0.81 0.21 5.64
C PRO A 34 1.91 -0.75 6.13
N ALA A 35 1.70 -1.27 7.33
CA ALA A 35 2.32 -2.51 7.79
C ALA A 35 1.60 -3.69 7.11
N TYR A 36 2.33 -4.77 6.85
CA TYR A 36 1.76 -6.02 6.38
C TYR A 36 2.08 -7.18 7.32
N ASP A 37 1.16 -8.12 7.48
CA ASP A 37 1.32 -9.29 8.34
C ASP A 37 1.79 -10.51 7.53
N HIS A 38 3.01 -10.43 7.01
CA HIS A 38 3.67 -11.53 6.31
C HIS A 38 5.14 -11.61 6.73
N LYS A 39 5.65 -12.83 6.88
CA LYS A 39 7.06 -13.10 7.25
C LYS A 39 8.00 -12.95 6.05
N MET A 40 7.98 -11.78 5.41
CA MET A 40 8.81 -11.43 4.27
C MET A 40 9.45 -10.06 4.48
N SER A 41 10.65 -9.89 3.92
CA SER A 41 11.30 -8.58 3.92
C SER A 41 10.49 -7.57 3.10
N SER A 42 10.63 -6.28 3.40
CA SER A 42 9.92 -5.22 2.69
C SER A 42 10.36 -5.10 1.24
N GLU A 43 11.61 -5.48 0.95
CA GLU A 43 12.14 -5.60 -0.42
C GLU A 43 11.49 -6.77 -1.17
N ASP A 44 11.40 -7.95 -0.54
CA ASP A 44 10.76 -9.12 -1.15
C ASP A 44 9.26 -8.89 -1.37
N MET A 45 8.59 -8.22 -0.43
CA MET A 45 7.18 -7.84 -0.58
C MET A 45 6.98 -6.87 -1.74
N ALA A 46 7.84 -5.86 -1.87
CA ALA A 46 7.77 -4.92 -2.99
C ALA A 46 8.04 -5.62 -4.34
N ALA A 47 9.01 -6.52 -4.39
CA ALA A 47 9.31 -7.32 -5.58
C ALA A 47 8.16 -8.28 -5.93
N TYR A 48 7.55 -8.93 -4.93
CA TYR A 48 6.39 -9.80 -5.10
C TYR A 48 5.19 -9.05 -5.69
N LEU A 49 4.84 -7.89 -5.13
CA LEU A 49 3.74 -7.07 -5.65
C LEU A 49 4.02 -6.56 -7.07
N LEU A 50 5.28 -6.27 -7.39
CA LEU A 50 5.66 -5.89 -8.75
C LEU A 50 5.49 -7.05 -9.74
N ASP A 51 5.97 -8.24 -9.39
CA ASP A 51 5.95 -9.42 -10.27
C ASP A 51 4.55 -10.03 -10.41
N LYS A 52 3.84 -10.23 -9.29
CA LYS A 52 2.55 -10.93 -9.26
C LYS A 52 1.35 -10.03 -9.42
N ALA A 53 1.40 -8.81 -8.87
CA ALA A 53 0.29 -7.87 -8.91
C ALA A 53 0.46 -6.81 -10.01
N HIS A 54 1.65 -6.69 -10.61
CA HIS A 54 2.00 -5.58 -11.49
C HIS A 54 1.76 -4.21 -10.81
N VAL A 55 2.09 -4.11 -9.52
CA VAL A 55 1.97 -2.89 -8.73
C VAL A 55 3.32 -2.55 -8.11
N ALA A 56 3.87 -1.39 -8.49
CA ALA A 56 5.10 -0.87 -7.91
C ALA A 56 4.82 -0.13 -6.59
N VAL A 57 5.53 -0.51 -5.53
CA VAL A 57 5.53 0.16 -4.23
C VAL A 57 6.98 0.44 -3.80
N THR A 58 7.18 1.35 -2.84
CA THR A 58 8.53 1.55 -2.27
C THR A 58 8.69 0.65 -1.04
N PRO A 59 9.73 -0.19 -0.95
CA PRO A 59 9.98 -1.00 0.24
C PRO A 59 10.22 -0.10 1.45
N GLY A 60 9.69 -0.49 2.61
CA GLY A 60 9.81 0.30 3.83
C GLY A 60 11.24 0.38 4.36
N ALA A 61 12.08 -0.64 4.16
CA ALA A 61 13.51 -0.63 4.53
C ALA A 61 14.29 0.53 3.92
N ALA A 62 13.85 1.09 2.78
CA ALA A 62 14.45 2.28 2.18
C ALA A 62 14.33 3.55 3.05
N PHE A 63 13.45 3.53 4.07
CA PHE A 63 13.27 4.61 5.05
C PHE A 63 13.99 4.33 6.38
N GLY A 64 14.81 3.27 6.44
CA GLY A 64 15.56 2.86 7.61
C GLY A 64 15.05 1.56 8.23
N PRO A 65 15.75 1.01 9.24
CA PRO A 65 15.45 -0.30 9.81
C PRO A 65 14.03 -0.43 10.39
N SER A 66 13.48 0.66 10.93
CA SER A 66 12.12 0.70 11.46
C SER A 66 11.02 0.62 10.40
N GLY A 67 11.37 0.72 9.11
CA GLY A 67 10.44 0.55 7.99
C GLY A 67 10.27 -0.89 7.53
N GLU A 68 11.01 -1.84 8.10
CA GLU A 68 10.83 -3.26 7.80
C GLU A 68 9.41 -3.73 8.17
N GLY A 69 8.85 -4.69 7.42
CA GLY A 69 7.44 -5.07 7.57
C GLY A 69 6.43 -4.03 7.03
N HIS A 70 6.88 -2.99 6.32
CA HIS A 70 6.04 -1.97 5.71
C HIS A 70 6.41 -1.71 4.25
N PHE A 71 5.50 -1.08 3.50
CA PHE A 71 5.81 -0.47 2.21
C PHE A 71 5.08 0.87 2.07
N ARG A 72 5.59 1.74 1.21
CA ARG A 72 4.98 3.05 0.92
C ARG A 72 4.15 2.99 -0.36
N ILE A 73 2.90 3.46 -0.27
CA ILE A 73 2.02 3.66 -1.42
C ILE A 73 1.84 5.16 -1.67
N SER A 74 1.92 5.60 -2.93
CA SER A 74 1.50 6.94 -3.35
C SER A 74 0.06 6.88 -3.86
N TYR A 75 -0.82 7.76 -3.35
CA TYR A 75 -2.18 7.92 -3.86
C TYR A 75 -2.35 9.22 -4.68
N ALA A 76 -1.25 9.80 -5.14
CA ALA A 76 -1.22 10.95 -6.04
C ALA A 76 -1.52 10.57 -7.51
N CYS A 77 -2.46 9.66 -7.75
CA CYS A 77 -2.89 9.20 -9.07
C CYS A 77 -4.42 9.27 -9.23
N SER A 78 -4.96 8.78 -10.35
CA SER A 78 -6.40 8.79 -10.59
C SER A 78 -7.13 7.84 -9.63
N ARG A 79 -8.40 8.11 -9.33
CA ARG A 79 -9.23 7.21 -8.49
C ARG A 79 -9.36 5.81 -9.10
N GLU A 80 -9.33 5.72 -10.42
CA GLU A 80 -9.40 4.46 -11.14
C GLU A 80 -8.12 3.64 -10.94
N ASP A 81 -6.95 4.27 -11.04
CA ASP A 81 -5.67 3.61 -10.78
C ASP A 81 -5.54 3.17 -9.33
N ILE A 82 -6.00 3.99 -8.37
CA ILE A 82 -6.07 3.62 -6.96
C ILE A 82 -6.89 2.33 -6.80
N LYS A 83 -8.10 2.29 -7.35
CA LYS A 83 -8.97 1.09 -7.26
C LYS A 83 -8.32 -0.13 -7.89
N LYS A 84 -7.81 -0.01 -9.12
CA LYS A 84 -7.17 -1.12 -9.84
C LYS A 84 -5.94 -1.64 -9.10
N GLY A 85 -5.07 -0.75 -8.63
CA GLY A 85 -3.87 -1.09 -7.88
C GLY A 85 -4.19 -1.79 -6.57
N MET A 86 -5.15 -1.27 -5.81
CA MET A 86 -5.56 -1.88 -4.54
C MET A 86 -6.24 -3.24 -4.71
N ILE A 87 -7.06 -3.43 -5.76
CA ILE A 87 -7.64 -4.74 -6.09
C ILE A 87 -6.54 -5.76 -6.37
N ARG A 88 -5.55 -5.40 -7.19
CA ARG A 88 -4.41 -6.27 -7.51
C ARG A 88 -3.58 -6.62 -6.26
N ILE A 89 -3.33 -5.63 -5.39
CA ILE A 89 -2.66 -5.88 -4.10
C ILE A 89 -3.46 -6.87 -3.28
N LYS A 90 -4.77 -6.66 -3.11
CA LYS A 90 -5.65 -7.55 -2.35
C LYS A 90 -5.56 -8.99 -2.87
N GLU A 91 -5.79 -9.19 -4.17
CA GLU A 91 -5.76 -10.52 -4.80
C GLU A 91 -4.38 -11.19 -4.70
N ALA A 92 -3.29 -10.42 -4.70
CA ALA A 92 -1.94 -10.96 -4.56
C ALA A 92 -1.64 -11.37 -3.11
N LEU A 93 -2.10 -10.60 -2.13
CA LEU A 93 -1.91 -10.89 -0.71
C LEU A 93 -2.81 -12.04 -0.24
N GLU A 94 -3.99 -12.24 -0.81
CA GLU A 94 -4.86 -13.41 -0.53
C GLU A 94 -4.27 -14.74 -1.00
N LYS A 95 -3.23 -14.71 -1.85
CA LYS A 95 -2.54 -15.90 -2.38
C LYS A 95 -1.25 -16.24 -1.62
N LEU A 96 -0.86 -15.42 -0.64
CA LEU A 96 0.29 -15.63 0.25
C LEU A 96 -0.16 -16.31 1.54
#